data_AF-A0A4Q8R535-F1
#
_entry.id   AF-A0A4Q8R535-F1
#
_cell.length_a   1.000
_cell.length_b   1.000
_cell.length_c   1.000
_cell.angle_alpha   90.00
_cell.angle_beta   90.00
_cell.angle_gamma   90.00
#
_symmetry.space_group_name_H-M   'P 1'
#
loop_
_entity.id
_entity.type
_entity.pdbx_description
1 polymer ?
#
loop_
_entity_poly.entity_id
_entity_poly.type
_entity_poly.pdbx_seq_one_letter_code
_entity_poly.pdbx_strand_id
1 'polypeptide(L)'
;MRYLMTLALLPAGAVIAQPTVTSTRAEAAQSMCRDSSSAILSSHTLADKAEDACNKRALGAPEPLSEMPADGYRLTAEERGVAAPAPTPGPTPHPSPDPVPSSADVPLSFNDPVYANVTSGKTNIALPPDSSRTDLSIIENSGDPTITCLGSCSLTRVRIQSREGVRCKSGNINLTWVYIEATGVENDHADGLQCYAPGSTGTVTVKNSTFKMAGATTAGYWSADDWRGSHVFENVLFEGGTFGLRIPADGGSSVSLKNVYFVRGSFRYRAFLFDVVKGRRVNIAQWENVRWASWEGDRLVLGNPIPRPAAYPPR
;
A
#
# COMPACT_ATOMS: atom_id res chain seq x y z
N MET A 1 78.61 2.87 28.63
CA MET A 1 77.33 2.65 29.34
C MET A 1 76.45 3.89 29.13
N ARG A 2 75.44 3.80 28.25
CA ARG A 2 74.43 4.85 28.03
C ARG A 2 73.07 4.23 28.36
N TYR A 3 72.40 4.76 29.37
CA TYR A 3 71.02 4.39 29.70
C TYR A 3 70.08 5.12 28.74
N LEU A 4 69.31 4.37 27.95
CA LEU A 4 68.10 4.87 27.30
C LEU A 4 66.93 4.62 28.27
N MET A 5 66.25 5.69 28.68
CA MET A 5 64.99 5.65 29.40
C MET A 5 63.86 5.80 28.38
N THR A 6 63.07 4.75 28.18
CA THR A 6 61.90 4.78 27.29
C THR A 6 60.67 5.15 28.11
N LEU A 7 60.10 6.32 27.86
CA LEU A 7 58.88 6.81 28.48
C LEU A 7 57.67 6.32 27.66
N ALA A 8 56.82 5.48 28.24
CA ALA A 8 55.58 5.02 27.62
C ALA A 8 54.45 6.01 27.93
N LEU A 9 53.86 6.62 26.88
CA LEU A 9 52.63 7.40 26.97
C LEU A 9 51.42 6.49 26.71
N LEU A 10 50.58 6.34 27.72
CA LEU A 10 49.23 5.76 27.62
C LEU A 10 48.25 6.82 27.07
N PRO A 11 47.38 6.51 26.10
CA PRO A 11 46.27 7.38 25.76
C PRO A 11 45.12 7.19 26.76
N ALA A 12 44.71 8.28 27.41
CA ALA A 12 43.50 8.34 28.21
C ALA A 12 42.27 8.21 27.31
N GLY A 13 41.42 7.22 27.59
CA GLY A 13 40.12 7.06 26.96
C GLY A 13 39.14 8.12 27.46
N ALA A 14 38.62 8.94 26.54
CA ALA A 14 37.49 9.81 26.81
C ALA A 14 36.19 9.00 26.67
N VAL A 15 35.52 8.73 27.80
CA VAL A 15 34.15 8.22 27.83
C VAL A 15 33.21 9.41 27.73
N ILE A 16 32.59 9.59 26.57
CA ILE A 16 31.50 10.57 26.38
C ILE A 16 30.20 9.86 26.79
N ALA A 17 29.69 10.20 27.97
CA ALA A 17 28.36 9.81 28.40
C ALA A 17 27.30 10.55 27.56
N GLN A 18 26.41 9.81 26.91
CA GLN A 18 25.25 10.38 26.22
C GLN A 18 24.18 10.77 27.25
N PRO A 19 23.50 11.93 27.07
CA PRO A 19 22.40 12.31 27.94
C PRO A 19 21.17 11.44 27.67
N THR A 20 20.62 10.86 28.73
CA THR A 20 19.33 10.18 28.73
C THR A 20 18.22 11.22 28.57
N VAL A 21 17.51 11.21 27.44
CA VAL A 21 16.31 12.04 27.25
C VAL A 21 15.11 11.28 27.79
N THR A 22 14.59 11.73 28.92
CA THR A 22 13.31 11.29 29.47
C THR A 22 12.19 12.02 28.72
N SER A 23 11.41 11.29 27.92
CA SER A 23 10.24 11.85 27.23
C SER A 23 9.06 11.98 28.20
N THR A 24 8.72 13.22 28.57
CA THR A 24 7.46 13.55 29.24
C THR A 24 6.33 13.53 28.22
N ARG A 25 5.38 12.60 28.42
CA ARG A 25 4.13 12.47 27.68
C ARG A 25 3.24 13.69 27.96
N ALA A 26 2.96 14.48 26.92
CA ALA A 26 1.93 15.53 26.97
C ALA A 26 0.54 14.89 26.82
N GLU A 27 -0.35 15.12 27.79
CA GLU A 27 -1.77 14.82 27.67
C GLU A 27 -2.44 15.91 26.81
N ALA A 28 -3.04 15.51 25.69
CA ALA A 28 -3.82 16.41 24.84
C ALA A 28 -5.29 16.41 25.29
N ALA A 29 -5.83 17.59 25.56
CA ALA A 29 -7.23 17.82 25.87
C ALA A 29 -8.13 17.45 24.67
N GLN A 30 -9.19 16.68 24.93
CA GLN A 30 -10.18 16.27 23.93
C GLN A 30 -11.21 17.40 23.72
N SER A 31 -11.40 17.84 22.48
CA SER A 31 -12.56 18.62 22.05
C SER A 31 -13.51 17.70 21.28
N MET A 32 -14.77 17.63 21.67
CA MET A 32 -15.79 16.75 21.07
C MET A 32 -16.71 17.52 20.12
N CYS A 33 -16.82 17.06 18.87
CA CYS A 33 -18.01 17.32 18.06
C CYS A 33 -19.03 16.21 18.33
N ARG A 34 -20.27 16.58 18.67
CA ARG A 34 -21.33 15.66 19.08
C ARG A 34 -22.27 15.42 17.91
N ASP A 35 -22.22 14.23 17.32
CA ASP A 35 -23.24 13.72 16.39
C ASP A 35 -23.75 12.35 16.85
N SER A 36 -25.00 12.04 16.49
CA SER A 36 -25.86 10.96 17.02
C SER A 36 -25.49 9.52 16.62
N SER A 37 -24.22 9.24 16.37
CA SER A 37 -23.72 7.87 16.22
C SER A 37 -22.31 7.77 16.78
N SER A 38 -22.19 7.21 17.98
CA SER A 38 -21.00 7.09 18.81
C SER A 38 -19.81 6.40 18.08
N ALA A 39 -19.00 7.17 17.35
CA ALA A 39 -17.72 6.72 16.82
C ALA A 39 -16.62 7.72 17.19
N ILE A 40 -15.59 7.25 17.91
CA ILE A 40 -14.42 8.04 18.32
C ILE A 40 -13.37 7.95 17.19
N LEU A 41 -13.03 9.08 16.58
CA LEU A 41 -11.91 9.22 15.64
C LEU A 41 -10.72 9.86 16.36
N SER A 42 -9.57 9.18 16.35
CA SER A 42 -8.30 9.72 16.87
C SER A 42 -7.61 10.54 15.78
N SER A 43 -7.43 11.84 15.98
CA SER A 43 -6.78 12.74 15.04
C SER A 43 -5.36 13.12 15.47
N HIS A 44 -4.37 12.83 14.62
CA HIS A 44 -3.12 13.58 14.55
C HIS A 44 -3.15 14.40 13.26
N THR A 45 -3.44 15.71 13.34
CA THR A 45 -2.99 16.74 12.39
C THR A 45 -3.35 18.14 12.90
N LEU A 46 -2.51 19.10 12.53
CA LEU A 46 -2.44 20.50 12.97
C LEU A 46 -3.77 21.28 12.90
N ALA A 47 -3.95 22.21 13.84
CA ALA A 47 -5.23 22.73 14.35
C ALA A 47 -5.99 23.76 13.49
N ASP A 48 -5.58 24.11 12.27
CA ASP A 48 -6.19 25.26 11.56
C ASP A 48 -7.20 24.90 10.45
N LYS A 49 -7.73 23.66 10.40
CA LYS A 49 -8.71 23.26 9.36
C LYS A 49 -9.92 22.45 9.85
N ALA A 50 -10.12 22.31 11.16
CA ALA A 50 -11.24 21.54 11.71
C ALA A 50 -12.59 22.27 11.63
N GLU A 51 -12.63 23.60 11.63
CA GLU A 51 -13.89 24.36 11.58
C GLU A 51 -14.56 24.38 10.18
N ASP A 52 -13.79 24.23 9.11
CA ASP A 52 -14.32 24.29 7.74
C ASP A 52 -15.07 23.02 7.30
N ALA A 53 -14.85 21.89 7.99
CA ALA A 53 -15.47 20.61 7.65
C ALA A 53 -16.89 20.43 8.24
N CYS A 54 -17.26 21.17 9.30
CA CYS A 54 -18.57 21.05 9.95
C CYS A 54 -19.68 21.87 9.26
N ASN A 55 -19.37 22.85 8.39
CA ASN A 55 -20.35 23.81 7.89
C ASN A 55 -20.91 23.55 6.47
N LYS A 56 -20.59 22.42 5.81
CA LYS A 56 -21.00 22.19 4.40
C LYS A 56 -21.94 21.00 4.13
N ARG A 57 -22.75 20.59 5.10
CA ARG A 57 -23.91 19.72 4.84
C ARG A 57 -25.16 20.21 5.57
N ALA A 58 -25.82 21.18 4.95
CA ALA A 58 -27.25 21.40 5.15
C ALA A 58 -27.89 21.66 3.78
N LEU A 59 -29.09 21.12 3.60
CA LEU A 59 -30.05 21.30 2.50
C LEU A 59 -30.03 20.22 1.41
N GLY A 60 -30.98 19.29 1.57
CA GLY A 60 -31.40 18.28 0.60
C GLY A 60 -32.34 17.28 1.26
N ALA A 61 -33.55 17.71 1.62
CA ALA A 61 -34.60 16.84 2.15
C ALA A 61 -35.11 15.84 1.09
N PRO A 62 -35.54 14.62 1.46
CA PRO A 62 -36.18 13.69 0.53
C PRO A 62 -37.70 13.94 0.44
N GLU A 63 -38.20 14.01 -0.79
CA GLU A 63 -39.63 13.97 -1.15
C GLU A 63 -40.26 12.59 -0.83
N PRO A 64 -41.56 12.52 -0.47
CA PRO A 64 -42.23 11.29 -0.08
C PRO A 64 -42.68 10.45 -1.29
N LEU A 65 -42.49 9.13 -1.19
CA LEU A 65 -43.03 8.12 -2.12
C LEU A 65 -44.56 8.01 -1.95
N SER A 66 -45.28 8.24 -3.05
CA SER A 66 -46.72 8.06 -3.18
C SER A 66 -47.10 6.58 -3.12
N GLU A 67 -48.03 6.24 -2.22
CA GLU A 67 -48.78 4.99 -2.21
C GLU A 67 -49.71 4.88 -3.43
N MET A 68 -49.89 3.67 -3.94
CA MET A 68 -51.01 3.27 -4.78
C MET A 68 -51.51 1.86 -4.39
N PRO A 69 -52.80 1.55 -4.59
CA PRO A 69 -53.60 0.76 -3.67
C PRO A 69 -53.72 -0.73 -4.00
N ALA A 70 -54.19 -1.46 -3.00
CA ALA A 70 -54.60 -2.85 -3.04
C ALA A 70 -55.97 -3.03 -3.71
N ASP A 71 -56.05 -3.97 -4.65
CA ASP A 71 -57.25 -4.72 -5.09
C ASP A 71 -56.69 -6.05 -5.65
N GLY A 72 -57.19 -7.25 -5.36
CA GLY A 72 -58.53 -7.63 -4.97
C GLY A 72 -59.07 -8.64 -5.99
N TYR A 73 -58.56 -9.88 -6.02
CA TYR A 73 -59.26 -11.00 -6.67
C TYR A 73 -59.09 -12.31 -5.92
N ARG A 74 -60.25 -12.91 -5.62
CA ARG A 74 -60.52 -14.18 -4.95
C ARG A 74 -61.16 -15.12 -5.98
N LEU A 75 -61.20 -16.42 -5.66
CA LEU A 75 -61.80 -17.59 -6.36
C LEU A 75 -60.75 -18.38 -7.17
N THR A 76 -60.61 -19.71 -7.10
CA THR A 76 -61.39 -20.81 -6.50
C THR A 76 -60.50 -22.02 -6.27
N ALA A 77 -60.87 -22.85 -5.29
CA ALA A 77 -60.24 -24.13 -4.98
C ALA A 77 -60.67 -25.22 -5.98
N GLU A 78 -59.72 -26.04 -6.41
CA GLU A 78 -59.95 -27.43 -6.81
C GLU A 78 -58.95 -28.33 -6.09
N GLU A 79 -59.50 -29.41 -5.56
CA GLU A 79 -58.90 -30.38 -4.66
C GLU A 79 -58.54 -31.63 -5.46
N ARG A 80 -57.28 -32.10 -5.39
CA ARG A 80 -56.93 -33.53 -5.44
C ARG A 80 -55.44 -33.80 -5.30
N GLY A 81 -55.12 -34.74 -4.41
CA GLY A 81 -53.87 -35.50 -4.44
C GLY A 81 -53.18 -35.61 -3.09
N VAL A 82 -53.67 -36.50 -2.23
CA VAL A 82 -52.97 -36.91 -1.01
C VAL A 82 -51.69 -37.65 -1.41
N ALA A 83 -50.54 -36.98 -1.28
CA ALA A 83 -49.21 -37.58 -1.39
C ALA A 83 -48.63 -37.80 0.02
N ALA A 84 -48.05 -38.98 0.24
CA ALA A 84 -47.43 -39.40 1.49
C ALA A 84 -46.34 -38.42 1.96
N PRO A 85 -46.12 -38.25 3.28
CA PRO A 85 -45.11 -37.33 3.78
C PRO A 85 -43.70 -37.81 3.39
N ALA A 86 -42.99 -36.97 2.64
CA ALA A 86 -41.56 -37.12 2.40
C ALA A 86 -40.79 -36.91 3.71
N PRO A 87 -39.70 -37.64 3.96
CA PRO A 87 -38.89 -37.46 5.17
C PRO A 87 -38.31 -36.04 5.22
N THR A 88 -38.45 -35.39 6.37
CA THR A 88 -37.87 -34.08 6.67
C THR A 88 -36.36 -34.12 6.39
N PRO A 89 -35.82 -33.24 5.52
CA PRO A 89 -34.38 -33.10 5.37
C PRO A 89 -33.75 -32.75 6.72
N GLY A 90 -32.72 -33.49 7.13
CA GLY A 90 -31.96 -33.17 8.34
C GLY A 90 -31.38 -31.75 8.26
N PRO A 91 -31.11 -31.12 9.42
CA PRO A 91 -30.55 -29.78 9.46
C PRO A 91 -29.28 -29.73 8.60
N THR A 92 -29.27 -28.78 7.66
CA THR A 92 -28.12 -28.49 6.82
C THR A 92 -26.93 -28.21 7.74
N PRO A 93 -25.78 -28.88 7.57
CA PRO A 93 -24.60 -28.57 8.35
C PRO A 93 -24.32 -27.06 8.26
N HIS A 94 -24.19 -26.42 9.42
CA HIS A 94 -23.74 -25.05 9.50
C HIS A 94 -22.46 -24.90 8.67
N PRO A 95 -22.35 -23.87 7.79
CA PRO A 95 -21.07 -23.60 7.15
C PRO A 95 -20.04 -23.39 8.26
N SER A 96 -19.01 -24.22 8.25
CA SER A 96 -17.83 -24.01 9.08
C SER A 96 -17.35 -22.58 8.80
N PRO A 97 -17.03 -21.75 9.82
CA PRO A 97 -16.45 -20.44 9.58
C PRO A 97 -15.24 -20.62 8.66
N ASP A 98 -15.19 -19.81 7.60
CA ASP A 98 -14.08 -19.80 6.66
C ASP A 98 -12.76 -19.73 7.46
N PRO A 99 -11.73 -20.50 7.08
CA PRO A 99 -10.45 -20.43 7.76
C PRO A 99 -9.99 -18.97 7.78
N VAL A 100 -9.67 -18.47 8.98
CA VAL A 100 -9.07 -17.16 9.18
C VAL A 100 -7.90 -17.07 8.21
N PRO A 101 -7.87 -16.06 7.32
CA PRO A 101 -6.80 -15.97 6.34
C PRO A 101 -5.45 -15.91 7.06
N SER A 102 -4.57 -16.85 6.73
CA SER A 102 -3.17 -16.85 7.13
C SER A 102 -2.53 -15.53 6.70
N SER A 103 -1.57 -15.04 7.48
CA SER A 103 -0.83 -13.79 7.25
C SER A 103 -0.37 -13.62 5.80
N ALA A 104 -0.21 -12.37 5.34
CA ALA A 104 0.44 -12.13 4.05
C ALA A 104 1.88 -12.68 4.05
N ASP A 105 2.24 -13.45 3.03
CA ASP A 105 3.60 -14.00 2.84
C ASP A 105 4.56 -12.95 2.24
N VAL A 106 4.57 -11.74 2.78
CA VAL A 106 5.38 -10.60 2.29
C VAL A 106 6.35 -10.14 3.38
N PRO A 107 7.50 -9.54 3.04
CA PRO A 107 8.41 -9.00 4.04
C PRO A 107 7.73 -7.88 4.82
N LEU A 108 7.60 -8.02 6.14
CA LEU A 108 6.79 -7.11 6.95
C LEU A 108 7.58 -5.95 7.57
N SER A 109 8.90 -6.03 7.59
CA SER A 109 9.76 -4.98 8.16
C SER A 109 11.09 -4.86 7.45
N PHE A 110 11.79 -3.74 7.67
CA PHE A 110 13.15 -3.57 7.21
C PHE A 110 14.09 -4.66 7.74
N ASN A 111 13.82 -5.19 8.95
CA ASN A 111 14.59 -6.25 9.59
C ASN A 111 14.04 -7.66 9.35
N ASP A 112 13.18 -7.84 8.35
CA ASP A 112 12.60 -9.14 8.02
C ASP A 112 13.70 -10.20 7.79
N PRO A 113 13.56 -11.44 8.32
CA PRO A 113 14.55 -12.51 8.16
C PRO A 113 14.94 -12.81 6.71
N VAL A 114 14.09 -12.51 5.72
CA VAL A 114 14.45 -12.65 4.29
C VAL A 114 15.68 -11.79 3.93
N TYR A 115 15.98 -10.74 4.69
CA TYR A 115 17.14 -9.86 4.52
C TYR A 115 18.31 -10.23 5.43
N ALA A 116 18.35 -11.43 6.02
CA ALA A 116 19.53 -11.89 6.73
C ALA A 116 20.77 -11.91 5.80
N ASN A 117 21.92 -11.45 6.30
CA ASN A 117 23.21 -11.45 5.59
C ASN A 117 23.28 -10.61 4.30
N VAL A 118 22.38 -9.64 4.12
CA VAL A 118 22.50 -8.68 3.01
C VAL A 118 23.66 -7.71 3.24
N THR A 119 24.28 -7.26 2.14
CA THR A 119 25.39 -6.30 2.16
C THR A 119 24.85 -4.88 2.39
N SER A 120 25.50 -4.09 3.24
CA SER A 120 25.12 -2.69 3.47
C SER A 120 25.71 -1.75 2.41
N GLY A 121 24.88 -0.87 1.86
CA GLY A 121 25.24 0.25 0.99
C GLY A 121 24.76 1.58 1.57
N LYS A 122 25.39 2.69 1.16
CA LYS A 122 25.08 4.05 1.66
C LYS A 122 24.94 5.11 0.56
N THR A 123 24.94 4.69 -0.70
CA THR A 123 24.95 5.60 -1.85
C THR A 123 23.88 5.20 -2.84
N ASN A 124 23.38 6.17 -3.60
CA ASN A 124 22.53 5.94 -4.74
C ASN A 124 23.27 5.08 -5.79
N ILE A 125 22.53 4.25 -6.53
CA ILE A 125 23.08 3.34 -7.53
C ILE A 125 22.37 3.58 -8.87
N ALA A 126 23.13 3.90 -9.91
CA ALA A 126 22.65 3.80 -11.28
C ALA A 126 22.99 2.41 -11.83
N LEU A 127 21.95 1.67 -12.21
CA LEU A 127 22.06 0.34 -12.80
C LEU A 127 22.03 0.46 -14.33
N PRO A 128 23.10 0.02 -15.02
CA PRO A 128 23.07 -0.10 -16.48
C PRO A 128 21.92 -1.01 -16.94
N PRO A 129 21.49 -0.89 -18.20
CA PRO A 129 20.53 -1.82 -18.79
C PRO A 129 20.96 -3.28 -18.62
N ASP A 130 19.97 -4.15 -18.41
CA ASP A 130 20.10 -5.60 -18.23
C ASP A 130 20.92 -6.04 -17.01
N SER A 131 21.15 -5.13 -16.06
CA SER A 131 21.89 -5.43 -14.84
C SER A 131 20.98 -5.87 -13.69
N SER A 132 21.57 -6.50 -12.68
CA SER A 132 20.87 -6.98 -11.50
C SER A 132 21.59 -6.61 -10.21
N ARG A 133 20.83 -6.45 -9.12
CA ARG A 133 21.35 -6.37 -7.75
C ARG A 133 20.65 -7.39 -6.87
N THR A 134 21.44 -8.06 -6.04
CA THR A 134 20.96 -9.02 -5.05
C THR A 134 21.53 -8.68 -3.68
N ASP A 135 20.82 -9.07 -2.63
CA ASP A 135 21.31 -9.11 -1.25
C ASP A 135 21.89 -7.79 -0.77
N LEU A 136 21.08 -6.73 -0.86
CA LEU A 136 21.51 -5.35 -0.64
C LEU A 136 20.58 -4.62 0.33
N SER A 137 21.17 -3.88 1.27
CA SER A 137 20.48 -3.03 2.22
C SER A 137 21.01 -1.61 2.09
N ILE A 138 20.16 -0.67 1.70
CA ILE A 138 20.54 0.74 1.58
C ILE A 138 19.73 1.57 2.55
N ILE A 139 20.43 2.43 3.29
CA ILE A 139 19.83 3.51 4.07
C ILE A 139 20.50 4.80 3.61
N GLU A 140 19.74 5.70 3.00
CA GLU A 140 20.23 6.99 2.48
C GLU A 140 19.09 8.03 2.47
N ASN A 141 19.39 9.34 2.51
CA ASN A 141 18.37 10.39 2.67
C ASN A 141 18.58 11.59 1.74
N SER A 142 19.18 11.38 0.57
CA SER A 142 19.53 12.44 -0.40
C SER A 142 18.31 13.16 -0.97
N GLY A 143 17.19 12.45 -1.18
CA GLY A 143 16.05 12.92 -1.96
C GLY A 143 16.11 12.48 -3.42
N ASP A 144 17.27 12.01 -3.88
CA ASP A 144 17.42 11.34 -5.18
C ASP A 144 16.95 9.88 -5.08
N PRO A 145 16.59 9.22 -6.20
CA PRO A 145 16.25 7.80 -6.19
C PRO A 145 17.42 6.97 -5.66
N THR A 146 17.17 6.12 -4.66
CA THR A 146 18.18 5.20 -4.14
C THR A 146 18.73 4.29 -5.22
N ILE A 147 17.88 3.74 -6.09
CA ILE A 147 18.30 2.94 -7.24
C ILE A 147 17.63 3.46 -8.50
N THR A 148 18.42 3.79 -9.52
CA THR A 148 17.92 4.14 -10.86
C THR A 148 18.23 3.01 -11.84
N CYS A 149 17.21 2.36 -12.37
CA CYS A 149 17.33 1.43 -13.49
C CYS A 149 17.31 2.20 -14.82
N LEU A 150 18.45 2.26 -15.50
CA LEU A 150 18.61 2.98 -16.78
C LEU A 150 17.98 2.24 -17.98
N GLY A 151 17.67 0.96 -17.81
CA GLY A 151 16.90 0.12 -18.73
C GLY A 151 16.30 -1.04 -17.95
N SER A 152 16.14 -2.20 -18.60
CA SER A 152 15.72 -3.42 -17.90
C SER A 152 16.63 -3.68 -16.69
N CYS A 153 16.07 -4.09 -15.56
CA CYS A 153 16.84 -4.41 -14.38
C CYS A 153 16.13 -5.45 -13.51
N SER A 154 16.89 -6.13 -12.66
CA SER A 154 16.31 -7.01 -11.63
C SER A 154 16.87 -6.72 -10.24
N LEU A 155 15.99 -6.64 -9.24
CA LEU A 155 16.34 -6.46 -7.84
C LEU A 155 15.79 -7.65 -7.03
N THR A 156 16.68 -8.35 -6.32
CA THR A 156 16.33 -9.52 -5.50
C THR A 156 16.82 -9.34 -4.07
N ARG A 157 15.97 -9.56 -3.06
CA ARG A 157 16.36 -9.42 -1.64
C ARG A 157 17.02 -8.06 -1.35
N VAL A 158 16.41 -7.00 -1.87
CA VAL A 158 16.88 -5.62 -1.66
C VAL A 158 15.96 -4.93 -0.67
N ARG A 159 16.53 -4.28 0.34
CA ARG A 159 15.79 -3.40 1.26
C ARG A 159 16.33 -1.98 1.22
N ILE A 160 15.42 -1.02 1.18
CA ILE A 160 15.72 0.41 1.05
C ILE A 160 14.95 1.16 2.14
N GLN A 161 15.65 2.03 2.85
CA GLN A 161 15.05 3.06 3.70
C GLN A 161 15.58 4.41 3.22
N SER A 162 14.71 5.22 2.60
CA SER A 162 15.14 6.46 1.97
C SER A 162 14.07 7.53 1.79
N ARG A 163 14.36 8.57 1.01
CA ARG A 163 13.38 9.57 0.55
C ARG A 163 12.70 9.17 -0.76
N GLU A 164 13.39 8.48 -1.66
CA GLU A 164 12.81 7.90 -2.88
C GLU A 164 13.46 6.53 -3.15
N GLY A 165 12.66 5.49 -3.42
CA GLY A 165 13.16 4.13 -3.58
C GLY A 165 13.81 3.87 -4.93
N VAL A 166 13.02 3.35 -5.88
CA VAL A 166 13.52 2.88 -7.17
C VAL A 166 12.92 3.72 -8.30
N ARG A 167 13.76 4.19 -9.23
CA ARG A 167 13.34 4.84 -10.48
C ARG A 167 13.64 3.97 -11.70
N CYS A 168 12.64 3.70 -12.53
CA CYS A 168 12.77 2.96 -13.79
C CYS A 168 12.69 3.88 -15.01
N LYS A 169 13.59 3.69 -15.99
CA LYS A 169 13.67 4.49 -17.22
C LYS A 169 13.18 3.79 -18.49
N SER A 170 13.31 2.48 -18.62
CA SER A 170 12.72 1.71 -19.72
C SER A 170 12.82 0.20 -19.45
N GLY A 171 12.19 -0.62 -20.28
CA GLY A 171 12.46 -2.06 -20.31
C GLY A 171 11.78 -2.87 -19.20
N ASN A 172 12.26 -4.09 -18.98
CA ASN A 172 11.67 -5.02 -18.03
C ASN A 172 12.26 -4.83 -16.64
N ILE A 173 11.40 -4.49 -15.69
CA ILE A 173 11.77 -4.15 -14.32
C ILE A 173 11.23 -5.25 -13.40
N ASN A 174 12.13 -6.07 -12.84
CA ASN A 174 11.76 -7.22 -12.03
C ASN A 174 12.21 -7.04 -10.58
N LEU A 175 11.28 -6.93 -9.65
CA LEU A 175 11.55 -6.79 -8.22
C LEU A 175 11.01 -8.02 -7.51
N THR A 176 11.83 -8.68 -6.70
CA THR A 176 11.39 -9.84 -5.90
C THR A 176 12.03 -9.81 -4.52
N TRP A 177 11.23 -10.04 -3.48
CA TRP A 177 11.70 -9.89 -2.09
C TRP A 177 12.26 -8.50 -1.81
N VAL A 178 11.57 -7.46 -2.25
CA VAL A 178 12.00 -6.07 -2.03
C VAL A 178 11.19 -5.43 -0.91
N TYR A 179 11.86 -4.68 -0.02
CA TYR A 179 11.23 -3.86 1.00
C TYR A 179 11.66 -2.41 0.80
N ILE A 180 10.73 -1.53 0.46
CA ILE A 180 11.02 -0.11 0.27
C ILE A 180 10.24 0.68 1.30
N GLU A 181 10.96 1.29 2.21
CA GLU A 181 10.46 2.31 3.12
C GLU A 181 10.91 3.68 2.62
N ALA A 182 9.97 4.51 2.20
CA ALA A 182 10.27 5.85 1.69
C ALA A 182 9.52 6.90 2.51
N THR A 183 10.24 7.91 3.02
CA THR A 183 9.67 9.05 3.74
C THR A 183 9.95 10.32 2.97
N GLY A 184 8.94 10.81 2.24
CA GLY A 184 9.05 12.06 1.48
C GLY A 184 8.95 13.29 2.37
N VAL A 185 9.63 14.35 2.01
CA VAL A 185 9.48 15.67 2.64
C VAL A 185 9.13 16.73 1.61
N GLU A 186 8.33 17.71 2.01
CA GLU A 186 7.96 18.88 1.19
C GLU A 186 7.46 18.50 -0.23
N ASN A 187 8.22 18.88 -1.27
CA ASN A 187 7.90 18.67 -2.68
C ASN A 187 8.61 17.45 -3.28
N ASP A 188 9.05 16.50 -2.45
CA ASP A 188 9.69 15.29 -2.94
C ASP A 188 8.80 14.52 -3.91
N HIS A 189 9.40 14.02 -4.98
CA HIS A 189 8.81 12.99 -5.83
C HIS A 189 9.05 11.60 -5.21
N ALA A 190 8.84 11.51 -3.91
CA ALA A 190 9.12 10.33 -3.09
C ALA A 190 8.12 9.22 -3.43
N ASP A 191 8.56 8.27 -4.24
CA ASP A 191 7.83 7.05 -4.56
C ASP A 191 8.64 5.84 -4.11
N GLY A 192 7.93 4.75 -3.78
CA GLY A 192 8.58 3.46 -3.54
C GLY A 192 9.21 2.92 -4.82
N LEU A 193 8.42 2.83 -5.89
CA LEU A 193 8.86 2.54 -7.24
C LEU A 193 8.20 3.51 -8.23
N GLN A 194 9.00 4.26 -8.97
CA GLN A 194 8.53 5.20 -10.00
C GLN A 194 9.06 4.81 -11.37
N CYS A 195 8.16 4.52 -12.31
CA CYS A 195 8.56 4.43 -13.72
C CYS A 195 8.30 5.77 -14.41
N TYR A 196 9.37 6.49 -14.71
CA TYR A 196 9.36 7.85 -15.21
C TYR A 196 10.32 8.01 -16.39
N ALA A 197 9.76 7.85 -17.59
CA ALA A 197 10.41 8.16 -18.85
C ALA A 197 9.34 8.28 -19.96
N PRO A 198 8.96 9.50 -20.35
CA PRO A 198 7.87 9.72 -21.29
C PRO A 198 7.94 8.87 -22.56
N GLY A 199 6.85 8.16 -22.88
CA GLY A 199 6.72 7.31 -24.06
C GLY A 199 7.51 5.99 -24.02
N SER A 200 8.20 5.69 -22.91
CA SER A 200 8.92 4.43 -22.74
C SER A 200 7.95 3.25 -22.59
N THR A 201 8.43 2.05 -22.93
CA THR A 201 7.65 0.81 -22.84
C THR A 201 8.41 -0.21 -22.01
N GLY A 202 7.68 -1.01 -21.23
CA GLY A 202 8.27 -2.05 -20.40
C GLY A 202 7.26 -2.88 -19.63
N THR A 203 7.73 -3.99 -19.07
CA THR A 203 6.96 -4.77 -18.08
C THR A 203 7.52 -4.50 -16.69
N VAL A 204 6.67 -4.11 -15.76
CA VAL A 204 7.01 -4.03 -14.33
C VAL A 204 6.45 -5.27 -13.65
N THR A 205 7.32 -6.10 -13.09
CA THR A 205 6.94 -7.28 -12.30
C THR A 205 7.45 -7.12 -10.88
N VAL A 206 6.55 -7.13 -9.90
CA VAL A 206 6.89 -7.05 -8.48
C VAL A 206 6.31 -8.26 -7.76
N LYS A 207 7.16 -8.99 -7.03
CA LYS A 207 6.77 -10.21 -6.30
C LYS A 207 7.25 -10.21 -4.87
N ASN A 208 6.45 -10.73 -3.94
CA ASN A 208 6.83 -10.96 -2.55
C ASN A 208 7.47 -9.71 -1.90
N SER A 209 6.86 -8.54 -2.09
CA SER A 209 7.50 -7.26 -1.80
C SER A 209 6.58 -6.33 -1.03
N THR A 210 7.16 -5.37 -0.34
CA THR A 210 6.44 -4.41 0.49
C THR A 210 6.90 -2.98 0.19
N PHE A 211 5.92 -2.08 0.05
CA PHE A 211 6.13 -0.65 -0.06
C PHE A 211 5.49 0.02 1.15
N LYS A 212 6.30 0.65 1.99
CA LYS A 212 5.88 1.37 3.20
C LYS A 212 6.22 2.86 3.09
N MET A 213 5.23 3.66 2.76
CA MET A 213 5.40 5.07 2.41
C MET A 213 4.96 5.98 3.56
N ALA A 214 5.72 7.03 3.82
CA ALA A 214 5.40 8.03 4.82
C ALA A 214 5.66 9.45 4.30
N GLY A 215 5.20 10.46 5.05
CA GLY A 215 5.41 11.87 4.69
C GLY A 215 4.76 12.28 3.37
N ALA A 216 5.44 13.17 2.64
CA ALA A 216 4.97 13.75 1.37
C ALA A 216 5.25 12.83 0.16
N THR A 217 4.95 11.54 0.27
CA THR A 217 5.12 10.55 -0.82
C THR A 217 3.94 10.56 -1.79
N THR A 218 4.22 10.34 -3.08
CA THR A 218 3.18 10.22 -4.11
C THR A 218 2.54 8.85 -4.08
N ALA A 219 3.32 7.78 -4.26
CA ALA A 219 2.78 6.43 -4.13
C ALA A 219 3.80 5.35 -3.73
N GLY A 220 3.30 4.20 -3.28
CA GLY A 220 4.11 2.99 -3.21
C GLY A 220 4.61 2.58 -4.59
N TYR A 221 3.75 2.68 -5.60
CA TYR A 221 4.12 2.61 -7.01
C TYR A 221 3.43 3.70 -7.84
N TRP A 222 4.22 4.41 -8.66
CA TRP A 222 3.70 5.37 -9.63
C TRP A 222 4.27 5.11 -11.03
N SER A 223 3.39 4.86 -12.01
CA SER A 223 3.73 4.93 -13.43
C SER A 223 3.44 6.33 -13.94
N ALA A 224 4.40 7.01 -14.56
CA ALA A 224 4.26 8.38 -14.99
C ALA A 224 4.32 8.54 -16.53
N ASP A 225 3.71 9.62 -17.01
CA ASP A 225 3.88 10.22 -18.33
C ASP A 225 3.89 9.26 -19.53
N ASP A 226 2.77 8.63 -19.85
CA ASP A 226 2.65 7.78 -21.06
C ASP A 226 3.63 6.58 -21.06
N TRP A 227 4.10 6.14 -19.89
CA TRP A 227 4.79 4.85 -19.77
C TRP A 227 3.83 3.71 -20.13
N ARG A 228 4.26 2.85 -21.06
CA ARG A 228 3.43 1.80 -21.68
C ARG A 228 3.83 0.41 -21.22
N GLY A 229 2.87 -0.51 -21.26
CA GLY A 229 3.09 -1.95 -21.07
C GLY A 229 2.31 -2.51 -19.90
N SER A 230 2.85 -3.53 -19.26
CA SER A 230 2.17 -4.29 -18.22
C SER A 230 2.77 -4.04 -16.84
N HIS A 231 1.89 -4.03 -15.83
CA HIS A 231 2.23 -3.88 -14.43
C HIS A 231 1.67 -5.07 -13.67
N VAL A 232 2.56 -5.95 -13.22
CA VAL A 232 2.22 -7.24 -12.59
C VAL A 232 2.69 -7.21 -11.15
N PHE A 233 1.75 -7.36 -10.22
CA PHE A 233 2.00 -7.42 -8.78
C PHE A 233 1.47 -8.74 -8.24
N GLU A 234 2.36 -9.55 -7.67
CA GLU A 234 2.02 -10.84 -7.06
C GLU A 234 2.54 -10.91 -5.63
N ASN A 235 1.65 -11.08 -4.65
CA ASN A 235 2.03 -11.14 -3.24
C ASN A 235 2.75 -9.85 -2.81
N VAL A 236 2.04 -8.72 -2.84
CA VAL A 236 2.60 -7.38 -2.59
C VAL A 236 1.77 -6.64 -1.55
N LEU A 237 2.45 -6.01 -0.59
CA LEU A 237 1.84 -5.13 0.40
C LEU A 237 2.14 -3.66 0.10
N PHE A 238 1.08 -2.84 0.09
CA PHE A 238 1.18 -1.40 0.07
C PHE A 238 0.68 -0.83 1.39
N GLU A 239 1.50 0.01 2.01
CA GLU A 239 1.20 0.75 3.24
C GLU A 239 1.59 2.21 3.06
N GLY A 240 0.68 3.12 3.37
CA GLY A 240 0.99 4.53 3.43
C GLY A 240 1.05 5.27 2.09
N GLY A 241 1.39 6.56 2.17
CA GLY A 241 1.56 7.46 1.04
C GLY A 241 0.27 8.09 0.54
N THR A 242 0.38 8.94 -0.50
CA THR A 242 -0.81 9.57 -1.07
C THR A 242 -1.72 8.55 -1.78
N PHE A 243 -1.08 7.61 -2.48
CA PHE A 243 -1.70 6.42 -3.06
C PHE A 243 -0.87 5.18 -2.74
N GLY A 244 -1.47 3.99 -2.67
CA GLY A 244 -0.68 2.75 -2.70
C GLY A 244 -0.14 2.49 -4.10
N LEU A 245 -1.05 2.46 -5.08
CA LEU A 245 -0.78 2.19 -6.49
C LEU A 245 -1.37 3.29 -7.38
N ARG A 246 -0.57 3.94 -8.23
CA ARG A 246 -1.06 4.96 -9.18
C ARG A 246 -0.58 4.68 -10.60
N ILE A 247 -1.52 4.46 -11.52
CA ILE A 247 -1.23 4.15 -12.92
C ILE A 247 -2.18 4.93 -13.83
N PRO A 248 -1.72 5.96 -14.54
CA PRO A 248 -2.52 6.62 -15.57
C PRO A 248 -2.64 5.79 -16.83
N ALA A 249 -3.77 5.91 -17.52
CA ALA A 249 -4.06 5.19 -18.76
C ALA A 249 -3.47 5.83 -20.03
N ASP A 250 -2.71 6.91 -19.90
CA ASP A 250 -2.11 7.60 -21.05
C ASP A 250 -1.13 6.71 -21.82
N GLY A 251 -0.48 5.75 -21.17
CA GLY A 251 0.39 4.76 -21.81
C GLY A 251 -0.32 3.59 -22.51
N GLY A 252 -1.64 3.44 -22.34
CA GLY A 252 -2.35 2.23 -22.80
C GLY A 252 -1.98 0.98 -21.99
N SER A 253 -1.73 1.15 -20.69
CA SER A 253 -1.15 0.12 -19.83
C SER A 253 -2.15 -0.94 -19.35
N SER A 254 -1.63 -2.11 -18.96
CA SER A 254 -2.39 -3.17 -18.31
C SER A 254 -1.91 -3.44 -16.88
N VAL A 255 -2.82 -3.87 -16.00
CA VAL A 255 -2.50 -4.20 -14.62
C VAL A 255 -3.00 -5.60 -14.26
N SER A 256 -2.15 -6.39 -13.61
CA SER A 256 -2.46 -7.70 -13.06
C SER A 256 -2.12 -7.73 -11.59
N LEU A 257 -3.13 -7.92 -10.74
CA LEU A 257 -2.97 -8.03 -9.29
C LEU A 257 -3.36 -9.44 -8.82
N LYS A 258 -2.47 -10.11 -8.10
CA LYS A 258 -2.70 -11.40 -7.44
C LYS A 258 -2.15 -11.35 -6.02
N ASN A 259 -2.94 -11.65 -4.99
CA ASN A 259 -2.51 -11.59 -3.59
C ASN A 259 -1.95 -10.19 -3.22
N VAL A 260 -2.67 -9.12 -3.54
CA VAL A 260 -2.22 -7.75 -3.29
C VAL A 260 -3.00 -7.14 -2.13
N TYR A 261 -2.27 -6.56 -1.18
CA TYR A 261 -2.81 -6.12 0.09
C TYR A 261 -2.58 -4.63 0.30
N PHE A 262 -3.61 -3.93 0.76
CA PHE A 262 -3.56 -2.50 1.04
C PHE A 262 -3.90 -2.24 2.51
N VAL A 263 -2.98 -1.62 3.26
CA VAL A 263 -3.22 -1.33 4.69
C VAL A 263 -4.30 -0.25 4.83
N ARG A 264 -5.44 -0.64 5.41
CA ARG A 264 -6.61 0.21 5.58
C ARG A 264 -6.26 1.45 6.42
N GLY A 265 -6.73 2.61 5.98
CA GLY A 265 -6.54 3.89 6.69
C GLY A 265 -5.14 4.50 6.54
N SER A 266 -4.21 3.83 5.85
CA SER A 266 -2.84 4.34 5.70
C SER A 266 -2.65 5.35 4.55
N PHE A 267 -3.57 5.39 3.57
CA PHE A 267 -3.43 6.22 2.37
C PHE A 267 -4.11 7.58 2.54
N ARG A 268 -3.46 8.66 2.09
CA ARG A 268 -4.05 10.01 2.12
C ARG A 268 -5.32 10.14 1.28
N TYR A 269 -5.31 9.55 0.08
CA TYR A 269 -6.45 9.64 -0.85
C TYR A 269 -7.10 8.28 -1.13
N ARG A 270 -6.36 7.31 -1.64
CA ARG A 270 -6.92 5.97 -1.95
C ARG A 270 -5.83 4.91 -2.09
N ALA A 271 -6.21 3.66 -1.82
CA ALA A 271 -5.32 2.50 -1.97
C ALA A 271 -4.75 2.36 -3.39
N PHE A 272 -5.57 2.59 -4.41
CA PHE A 272 -5.12 2.58 -5.80
C PHE A 272 -5.90 3.60 -6.65
N LEU A 273 -5.26 4.08 -7.71
CA LEU A 273 -5.82 4.99 -8.70
C LEU A 273 -5.39 4.56 -10.10
N PHE A 274 -6.37 4.19 -10.93
CA PHE A 274 -6.18 3.96 -12.36
C PHE A 274 -6.80 5.12 -13.14
N ASP A 275 -6.01 6.13 -13.50
CA ASP A 275 -6.51 7.37 -14.11
C ASP A 275 -7.02 7.13 -15.53
N VAL A 276 -8.16 7.72 -15.87
CA VAL A 276 -8.68 7.76 -17.24
C VAL A 276 -8.07 8.97 -17.95
N VAL A 277 -7.32 8.75 -19.02
CA VAL A 277 -6.64 9.85 -19.74
C VAL A 277 -7.05 9.85 -21.21
N LYS A 278 -7.60 10.96 -21.69
CA LYS A 278 -8.10 11.11 -23.07
C LYS A 278 -9.07 9.97 -23.47
N GLY A 279 -9.94 9.57 -22.56
CA GLY A 279 -10.90 8.47 -22.76
C GLY A 279 -10.30 7.05 -22.71
N ARG A 280 -8.97 6.91 -22.66
CA ARG A 280 -8.29 5.63 -22.50
C ARG A 280 -8.33 5.18 -21.05
N ARG A 281 -8.34 3.87 -20.84
CA ARG A 281 -8.45 3.21 -19.53
C ARG A 281 -7.34 2.19 -19.38
N VAL A 282 -6.89 1.99 -18.13
CA VAL A 282 -6.00 0.88 -17.80
C VAL A 282 -6.76 -0.43 -18.00
N ASN A 283 -6.16 -1.37 -18.73
CA ASN A 283 -6.71 -2.70 -18.90
C ASN A 283 -6.43 -3.54 -17.64
N ILE A 284 -7.46 -3.91 -16.87
CA ILE A 284 -7.29 -4.79 -15.71
C ILE A 284 -7.26 -6.24 -16.21
N ALA A 285 -6.07 -6.81 -16.37
CA ALA A 285 -5.90 -8.16 -16.88
C ALA A 285 -6.21 -9.22 -15.80
N GLN A 286 -5.83 -8.96 -14.54
CA GLN A 286 -6.07 -9.88 -13.41
C GLN A 286 -6.44 -9.11 -12.13
N TRP A 287 -7.36 -9.68 -11.35
CA TRP A 287 -7.78 -9.16 -10.05
C TRP A 287 -8.14 -10.32 -9.12
N GLU A 288 -7.13 -10.93 -8.50
CA GLU A 288 -7.27 -12.14 -7.70
C GLU A 288 -6.77 -11.88 -6.28
N ASN A 289 -7.60 -12.18 -5.28
CA ASN A 289 -7.25 -12.02 -3.87
C ASN A 289 -6.66 -10.63 -3.53
N VAL A 290 -7.26 -9.57 -4.07
CA VAL A 290 -6.93 -8.18 -3.72
C VAL A 290 -7.73 -7.78 -2.49
N ARG A 291 -7.07 -7.38 -1.38
CA ARG A 291 -7.75 -7.21 -0.09
C ARG A 291 -7.28 -5.99 0.69
N TRP A 292 -8.13 -5.56 1.61
CA TRP A 292 -7.69 -4.73 2.72
C TRP A 292 -6.82 -5.54 3.69
N ALA A 293 -5.90 -4.88 4.38
CA ALA A 293 -5.16 -5.43 5.51
C ALA A 293 -5.15 -4.43 6.67
N SER A 294 -4.85 -4.89 7.88
CA SER A 294 -4.70 -4.03 9.07
C SER A 294 -3.67 -4.64 10.01
N TRP A 295 -3.02 -3.80 10.81
CA TRP A 295 -2.08 -4.24 11.83
C TRP A 295 -2.80 -4.53 13.14
N GLU A 296 -2.54 -5.70 13.72
CA GLU A 296 -2.91 -6.09 15.09
C GLU A 296 -1.62 -6.36 15.87
N GLY A 297 -1.09 -5.32 16.52
CA GLY A 297 0.29 -5.36 17.03
C GLY A 297 1.27 -5.55 15.87
N ASP A 298 2.16 -6.53 15.99
CA ASP A 298 3.18 -6.84 14.98
C ASP A 298 2.67 -7.81 13.88
N ARG A 299 1.38 -8.16 13.89
CA ARG A 299 0.79 -9.08 12.94
C ARG A 299 -0.06 -8.35 11.89
N LEU A 300 0.19 -8.64 10.62
CA LEU A 300 -0.70 -8.22 9.54
C LEU A 300 -1.90 -9.18 9.43
N VAL A 301 -3.11 -8.63 9.56
CA VAL A 301 -4.36 -9.37 9.42
C VAL A 301 -5.05 -8.98 8.12
N LEU A 302 -5.42 -9.98 7.32
CA LEU A 302 -6.09 -9.78 6.04
C LEU A 302 -7.59 -9.55 6.27
N GLY A 303 -8.09 -8.43 5.76
CA GLY A 303 -9.48 -8.03 5.83
C GLY A 303 -10.27 -8.35 4.56
N ASN A 304 -11.38 -7.63 4.37
CA ASN A 304 -12.31 -7.90 3.27
C ASN A 304 -11.65 -7.78 1.88
N PRO A 305 -12.08 -8.60 0.91
CA PRO A 305 -11.73 -8.40 -0.49
C PRO A 305 -12.11 -7.00 -0.98
N ILE A 306 -11.27 -6.45 -1.86
CA ILE A 306 -11.55 -5.23 -2.59
C ILE A 306 -12.16 -5.66 -3.94
N PRO A 307 -13.37 -5.20 -4.30
CA PRO A 307 -13.96 -5.53 -5.60
C PRO A 307 -13.10 -5.05 -6.76
N ARG A 308 -13.08 -5.84 -7.84
CA ARG A 308 -12.50 -5.41 -9.12
C ARG A 308 -13.19 -4.11 -9.55
N PRO A 309 -12.44 -3.05 -9.93
CA PRO A 309 -13.03 -1.84 -10.46
C PRO A 309 -13.98 -2.17 -11.61
N ALA A 310 -15.20 -1.63 -11.54
CA ALA A 310 -16.19 -1.86 -12.58
C ALA A 310 -15.63 -1.44 -13.94
N ALA A 311 -15.87 -2.27 -14.96
CA ALA A 311 -15.78 -1.78 -16.32
C ALA A 311 -16.79 -0.65 -16.43
N TYR A 312 -16.32 0.58 -16.66
CA TYR A 312 -17.24 1.66 -16.93
C TYR A 312 -17.96 1.36 -18.24
N PRO A 313 -19.26 1.70 -18.36
CA PRO A 313 -19.99 1.47 -19.59
C PRO A 313 -19.24 2.12 -20.77
N PRO A 314 -19.23 1.47 -21.95
CA PRO A 314 -18.73 2.12 -23.15
C PRO A 314 -19.47 3.44 -23.35
N ARG A 315 -18.71 4.49 -23.67
CA ARG A 315 -19.29 5.76 -24.13
C ARG A 315 -19.71 5.63 -25.58
#